data_AF-A0A8C5Y756-F1
#
_entry.id   AF-A0A8C5Y756-F1
#
_cell.length_a   1.000
_cell.length_b   1.000
_cell.length_c   1.000
_cell.angle_alpha   90.00
_cell.angle_beta   90.00
_cell.angle_gamma   90.00
#
_symmetry.space_group_name_H-M   'P 1'
#
loop_
_entity.id
_entity.type
_entity.pdbx_description
1 polymer ?
#
loop_
_entity_poly.entity_id
_entity_poly.type
_entity_poly.pdbx_seq_one_letter_code
_entity_poly.pdbx_strand_id
1 'polypeptide(L)' 'MLIKVKTLTGKEIEIDIEPTDKVERIKERRLIYSGKRMNDEKTAADYKILGGSVLHLVLALRGGGGLRQ' A
#
# COMPACT_ATOMS: atom_id res chain seq x y z
N MET A 1 -11.09 -7.76 7.75
CA MET A 1 -10.87 -6.47 8.46
C MET A 1 -10.84 -5.36 7.43
N LEU A 2 -11.62 -4.30 7.67
CA LEU A 2 -11.76 -3.20 6.72
C LEU A 2 -10.68 -2.15 6.93
N ILE A 3 -10.04 -1.74 5.84
CA ILE A 3 -9.10 -0.62 5.79
C ILE A 3 -9.57 0.43 4.79
N LYS A 4 -9.22 1.69 5.02
CA LYS A 4 -9.49 2.79 4.10
C LYS A 4 -8.24 3.12 3.31
N VAL A 5 -8.36 3.28 2.01
CA VAL A 5 -7.28 3.71 1.14
C VAL A 5 -7.65 5.06 0.56
N LYS A 6 -6.90 6.10 0.90
CA LYS A 6 -7.01 7.42 0.32
C LYS A 6 -6.09 7.53 -0.89
N THR A 7 -6.68 7.75 -2.05
CA THR A 7 -5.98 7.98 -3.31
C THR A 7 -5.45 9.42 -3.40
N LEU A 8 -4.51 9.67 -4.31
CA LEU A 8 -3.98 11.02 -4.55
C LEU A 8 -5.04 12.03 -5.03
N THR A 9 -6.12 11.55 -5.65
CA THR A 9 -7.26 12.39 -6.04
C THR A 9 -8.19 12.71 -4.87
N GLY A 10 -7.84 12.28 -3.65
CA GLY A 10 -8.64 12.49 -2.45
C GLY A 10 -9.79 11.48 -2.27
N LYS A 11 -9.97 10.54 -3.21
CA LYS A 11 -11.00 9.50 -3.12
C LYS A 11 -10.60 8.43 -2.10
N GLU A 12 -11.50 8.11 -1.19
CA GLU A 12 -11.35 7.02 -0.22
C GLU A 12 -12.02 5.75 -0.73
N ILE A 13 -11.35 4.61 -0.60
CA ILE A 13 -11.82 3.30 -1.02
C ILE A 13 -11.69 2.35 0.18
N GLU A 14 -12.75 1.63 0.50
CA GLU A 14 -12.73 0.61 1.55
C GLU A 14 -12.35 -0.74 0.97
N ILE A 15 -11.43 -1.43 1.65
CA ILE A 15 -10.94 -2.74 1.26
C ILE A 15 -11.00 -3.66 2.47
N ASP A 16 -11.59 -4.84 2.29
CA ASP A 16 -11.51 -5.91 3.27
C ASP A 16 -10.27 -6.76 3.02
N ILE A 17 -9.44 -6.92 4.05
CA ILE A 17 -8.23 -7.75 4.10
C ILE A 17 -8.20 -8.57 5.38
N GLU A 18 -7.46 -9.65 5.45
CA GLU A 18 -7.21 -10.39 6.69
C GLU A 18 -5.84 -10.03 7.29
N PRO A 19 -5.64 -10.10 8.62
CA PRO A 19 -4.33 -9.84 9.23
C PRO A 19 -3.24 -10.85 8.80
N THR A 20 -3.67 -12.02 8.36
CA THR A 20 -2.84 -13.08 7.78
C THR A 20 -2.53 -12.85 6.30
N ASP A 21 -3.22 -11.92 5.63
CA ASP A 21 -2.94 -11.61 4.23
C ASP A 21 -1.56 -11.02 4.07
N LYS A 22 -0.86 -11.53 3.05
CA LYS A 22 0.42 -11.00 2.61
C LYS A 22 0.24 -9.62 2.00
N VAL A 23 1.23 -8.76 2.16
CA VAL A 23 1.24 -7.45 1.51
C VAL A 23 1.25 -7.57 -0.01
N GLU A 24 1.78 -8.64 -0.59
CA GLU A 24 1.64 -8.92 -2.02
C GLU A 24 0.18 -8.80 -2.50
N ARG A 25 -0.79 -9.36 -1.75
CA ARG A 25 -2.22 -9.30 -2.09
C ARG A 25 -2.78 -7.87 -2.04
N ILE A 26 -2.23 -7.04 -1.15
CA ILE A 26 -2.56 -5.61 -1.03
C ILE A 26 -1.90 -4.80 -2.18
N LYS A 27 -0.70 -5.21 -2.60
CA LYS A 27 0.16 -4.55 -3.59
C LYS A 27 -0.24 -4.88 -5.03
N GLU A 28 -0.75 -6.07 -5.30
CA GLU A 28 -1.40 -6.48 -6.56
C GLU A 28 -2.53 -5.49 -6.94
N ARG A 29 -3.18 -4.89 -5.94
CA ARG A 29 -4.17 -3.81 -6.14
C ARG A 29 -3.55 -2.43 -6.40
N ARG A 30 -2.25 -2.37 -6.74
CA ARG A 30 -1.44 -1.17 -7.01
C ARG A 30 -1.38 -0.16 -5.85
N LEU A 31 -1.37 -0.66 -4.61
CA LEU A 31 -1.30 0.18 -3.42
C LEU A 31 0.14 0.30 -2.92
N ILE A 32 0.63 1.53 -2.78
CA ILE A 32 1.96 1.84 -2.25
C ILE A 32 1.77 2.47 -0.87
N TYR A 33 2.48 1.95 0.13
CA TYR A 33 2.38 2.36 1.53
C TYR A 33 3.51 3.29 1.95
N SER A 34 3.16 4.44 2.56
CA SER A 34 4.05 5.28 3.38
C SER A 34 5.42 5.62 2.76
N GLY A 35 5.50 5.71 1.43
CA GLY A 35 6.74 6.00 0.70
C GLY A 35 7.84 4.94 0.82
N LYS A 36 7.60 3.80 1.48
CA LYS A 36 8.56 2.68 1.59
C LYS A 36 8.05 1.50 0.79
N ARG A 37 8.92 0.92 -0.04
CA ARG A 37 8.62 -0.36 -0.70
C ARG A 37 8.39 -1.40 0.39
N MET A 38 7.15 -1.84 0.54
CA MET A 38 6.84 -2.96 1.41
C MET A 38 7.40 -4.25 0.78
N ASN A 39 8.01 -5.07 1.64
CA ASN A 39 8.42 -6.43 1.31
C ASN A 39 7.19 -7.35 1.19
N ASP A 40 7.16 -8.14 0.14
CA ASP A 40 6.02 -8.99 -0.27
C ASP A 40 5.81 -10.19 0.67
N GLU A 41 6.86 -10.59 1.38
CA GLU A 41 6.84 -11.70 2.35
C GLU A 41 6.20 -11.33 3.69
N LYS A 42 6.01 -10.03 3.97
CA LYS A 42 5.44 -9.54 5.22
C LYS A 42 3.91 -9.50 5.14
N THR A 43 3.25 -9.75 6.27
CA THR A 43 1.77 -9.74 6.38
C THR A 43 1.26 -8.37 6.83
N ALA A 44 -0.05 -8.13 6.67
CA ALA A 44 -0.71 -6.95 7.22
C ALA A 44 -0.44 -6.77 8.73
N ALA A 45 -0.41 -7.87 9.48
CA ALA A 45 -0.07 -7.87 10.91
C ALA A 45 1.39 -7.45 11.19
N ASP A 46 2.36 -7.85 10.35
CA ASP A 46 3.76 -7.45 10.49
C ASP A 46 3.94 -5.93 10.34
N TYR A 47 3.15 -5.32 9.46
CA TYR A 47 3.06 -3.86 9.31
C TYR A 47 2.13 -3.18 10.31
N LYS A 48 1.57 -3.92 11.26
CA LYS A 48 0.61 -3.43 12.26
C LYS A 48 -0.58 -2.71 11.62
N ILE A 49 -1.01 -3.18 10.44
CA ILE A 49 -2.21 -2.67 9.79
C ILE A 49 -3.40 -3.25 10.55
N LEU A 50 -4.16 -2.36 11.20
CA LEU A 50 -5.36 -2.71 11.96
C LEU A 50 -6.62 -2.34 11.18
N GLY A 51 -7.74 -2.98 11.51
CA GLY A 51 -9.06 -2.56 11.03
C GLY A 51 -9.31 -1.08 11.35
N GLY A 52 -9.79 -0.32 10.37
CA GLY A 52 -9.98 1.13 10.45
C GLY A 52 -8.74 1.96 10.12
N SER A 53 -7.59 1.33 9.83
CA SER A 53 -6.39 2.07 9.39
C SER A 53 -6.64 2.77 8.06
N VAL A 54 -6.14 4.01 7.94
CA VAL A 54 -6.17 4.78 6.69
C VAL A 54 -4.80 4.71 6.02
N LEU A 55 -4.76 4.10 4.84
CA LEU A 55 -3.58 4.01 3.99
C LEU A 55 -3.62 5.13 2.95
N HIS A 56 -2.49 5.80 2.75
CA HIS A 56 -2.35 6.81 1.71
C HIS A 56 -1.62 6.21 0.51
N LEU A 57 -2.28 6.26 -0.65
CA LEU A 57 -1.67 5.89 -1.92
C LEU A 57 -0.74 7.01 -2.36
N VAL A 58 0.56 6.75 -2.39
CA VAL A 58 1.55 7.63 -3.02
C VAL A 58 1.97 7.06 -4.36
N LEU A 59 1.94 7.86 -5.43
CA LEU A 59 2.54 7.44 -6.70
C LEU A 59 4.05 7.34 -6.47
N ALA A 60 4.59 6.12 -6.48
CA ALA A 60 5.99 5.96 -6.81
C ALA A 60 6.11 6.36 -8.28
N LEU A 61 6.52 7.60 -8.54
CA LEU A 61 6.96 8.00 -9.87
C LEU A 61 8.04 6.99 -10.27
N ARG A 62 7.72 6.13 -11.24
CA ARG A 62 8.73 5.37 -11.97
C ARG A 62 9.54 6.42 -12.71
N GLY A 63 10.61 6.90 -12.09
CA GLY A 63 11.62 7.71 -12.77
C GLY A 63 12.10 6.92 -13.99
N GLY A 64 11.61 7.32 -15.16
CA GLY A 64 12.18 6.92 -16.43
C GLY A 64 13.50 7.67 -16.64
N GLY A 65 14.48 6.96 -17.19
CA GLY A 65 15.54 7.53 -18.02
C GLY A 65 16.62 8.39 -17.33
N GLY A 66 17.79 7.78 -17.14
CA GLY A 66 19.10 8.37 -17.43
C GLY A 66 19.44 9.77 -16.92
N LEU A 67 20.28 9.84 -15.90
CA LEU A 67 21.35 10.82 -15.86
C LEU A 67 22.65 10.07 -15.55
N ARG A 68 23.49 10.03 -16.58
CA ARG A 68 24.90 9.61 -16.59
C ARG A 68 25.66 10.56 -15.68
N GLN A 69 26.54 10.04 -14.83
CA GLN A 69 27.92 10.49 -14.65
C GLN A 69 28.78 9.29 -14.30
#